data_AF-A0A348UK05-F1
#
_entry.id   AF-A0A348UK05-F1
#
_cell.length_a   1.000
_cell.length_b   1.000
_cell.length_c   1.000
_cell.angle_alpha   90.00
_cell.angle_beta   90.00
_cell.angle_gamma   90.00
#
_symmetry.space_group_name_H-M   'P 1'
#
loop_
_entity.id
_entity.type
_entity.pdbx_description
1 polymer ?
#
loop_
_entity_poly.entity_id
_entity_poly.type
_entity_poly.pdbx_seq_one_letter_code
_entity_poly.pdbx_strand_id
1 'polypeptide(L)'
;MSDFDLIIRGGTLIDGTGGAPRDCDVAIRDGRIASLDPGARARATEEIDARGKVVTPGFVDVHTHYDGQATWDAHMAPSSNLGTTTVVMGNCGVGFAPCRDSDHETLIELMEGVEEIPGTALAEGLPWNWESFPEYLDAIDARARDIDVAALVPHGPVRVFVMGERGVARESATPEDIAAMQRIIKAA
;
A
#
# COMPACT_ATOMS: atom_id res chain seq x y z
N MET A 1 -23.54 27.97 -5.63
CA MET A 1 -23.15 26.55 -5.61
C MET A 1 -21.76 26.48 -6.21
N SER A 2 -20.87 25.74 -5.55
CA SER A 2 -19.55 25.39 -6.10
C SER A 2 -19.74 24.42 -7.26
N ASP A 3 -18.89 24.55 -8.27
CA ASP A 3 -18.88 23.64 -9.41
C ASP A 3 -18.04 22.39 -9.08
N PHE A 4 -17.06 22.50 -8.18
CA PHE A 4 -16.10 21.44 -7.83
C PHE A 4 -15.93 21.31 -6.32
N ASP A 5 -15.33 20.21 -5.87
CA ASP A 5 -15.02 20.01 -4.44
C ASP A 5 -13.74 20.75 -4.08
N LEU A 6 -12.68 20.57 -4.89
CA LEU A 6 -11.38 21.21 -4.72
C LEU A 6 -10.88 21.76 -6.06
N ILE A 7 -10.27 22.95 -6.05
CA ILE A 7 -9.43 23.43 -7.15
C ILE A 7 -8.04 23.81 -6.64
N ILE A 8 -7.00 23.26 -7.26
CA ILE A 8 -5.60 23.67 -7.09
C ILE A 8 -5.28 24.71 -8.17
N ARG A 9 -4.93 25.93 -7.76
CA ARG A 9 -4.84 27.13 -8.63
C ARG A 9 -3.42 27.48 -9.01
N GLY A 10 -3.20 27.72 -10.30
CA GLY A 10 -2.03 28.43 -10.86
C GLY A 10 -0.70 27.71 -10.62
N GLY A 11 -0.73 26.39 -10.50
CA GLY A 11 0.48 25.58 -10.33
C GLY A 11 1.13 25.22 -11.67
N THR A 12 2.41 24.85 -11.62
CA THR A 12 3.08 24.23 -12.77
C THR A 12 2.83 22.72 -12.73
N LEU A 13 1.98 22.22 -13.62
CA LEU A 13 1.62 20.81 -13.72
C LEU A 13 2.73 20.01 -14.41
N ILE A 14 3.14 18.92 -13.76
CA ILE A 14 3.90 17.81 -14.34
C ILE A 14 3.04 16.57 -14.19
N ASP A 15 2.37 16.16 -15.27
CA ASP A 15 1.30 15.16 -15.24
C ASP A 15 1.77 13.69 -15.21
N GLY A 16 3.08 13.46 -15.15
CA GLY A 16 3.68 12.12 -15.13
C GLY A 16 3.81 11.44 -16.50
N THR A 17 3.37 12.06 -17.60
CA THR A 17 3.49 11.48 -18.95
C THR A 17 4.88 11.63 -19.57
N GLY A 18 5.77 12.39 -18.93
CA GLY A 18 7.09 12.76 -19.46
C GLY A 18 7.06 13.97 -20.41
N GLY A 19 5.90 14.60 -20.60
CA GLY A 19 5.76 15.84 -21.35
C GLY A 19 6.40 17.06 -20.65
N ALA A 20 6.41 18.19 -21.36
CA ALA A 20 6.90 19.45 -20.80
C ALA A 20 5.94 19.99 -19.71
N PRO A 21 6.46 20.59 -18.62
CA PRO A 21 5.62 21.23 -17.61
C PRO A 21 4.77 22.36 -18.21
N ARG A 22 3.56 22.57 -17.68
CA ARG A 22 2.66 23.65 -18.10
C ARG A 22 1.90 24.25 -16.93
N ASP A 23 1.60 25.54 -16.98
CA ASP A 23 0.71 26.16 -16.00
C ASP A 23 -0.70 25.58 -16.14
N CYS A 24 -1.32 25.27 -15.01
CA CYS A 24 -2.62 24.60 -14.98
C CYS A 24 -3.36 24.84 -13.66
N ASP A 25 -4.68 24.97 -13.75
CA ASP A 25 -5.59 24.77 -12.62
C ASP A 25 -6.11 23.32 -12.64
N VAL A 26 -6.08 22.61 -11.51
CA VAL A 26 -6.59 21.22 -11.41
C VAL A 26 -7.86 21.22 -10.59
N ALA A 27 -8.97 20.81 -11.19
CA ALA A 27 -10.28 20.70 -10.54
C ALA A 27 -10.63 19.25 -10.21
N ILE A 28 -11.10 19.02 -8.99
CA ILE A 28 -11.48 17.71 -8.45
C ILE A 28 -12.97 17.72 -8.11
N ARG A 29 -13.67 16.64 -8.49
CA ARG A 29 -15.06 16.37 -8.13
C ARG A 29 -15.24 14.88 -7.84
N ASP A 30 -15.92 14.56 -6.75
CA ASP A 30 -16.22 13.19 -6.31
C ASP A 30 -14.94 12.31 -6.25
N GLY A 31 -13.85 12.88 -5.71
CA GLY A 31 -12.56 12.21 -5.56
C GLY A 31 -11.79 11.98 -6.87
N ARG A 32 -12.23 12.55 -7.99
CA ARG A 32 -11.58 12.39 -9.31
C ARG A 32 -11.17 13.73 -9.90
N ILE A 33 -10.07 13.73 -10.66
CA ILE A 33 -9.71 14.88 -11.49
C ILE A 33 -10.80 15.06 -12.55
N ALA A 34 -11.58 16.12 -12.43
CA ALA A 34 -12.73 16.40 -13.28
C ALA A 34 -12.38 17.31 -14.46
N SER A 35 -11.38 18.19 -14.29
CA SER A 35 -10.91 19.09 -15.34
C SER A 35 -9.50 19.57 -15.05
N LEU A 36 -8.70 19.64 -16.12
CA LEU A 36 -7.53 20.50 -16.18
C LEU A 36 -7.96 21.78 -16.88
N ASP A 37 -7.60 22.93 -16.33
CA ASP A 37 -7.99 24.27 -16.80
C ASP A 37 -9.52 24.52 -16.79
N PRO A 38 -10.21 24.37 -15.64
CA PRO A 38 -11.66 24.60 -15.50
C PRO A 38 -12.11 26.03 -15.82
N GLY A 39 -11.16 26.97 -15.97
CA GLY A 39 -11.39 28.37 -16.29
C GLY A 39 -11.56 29.26 -15.05
N ALA A 40 -11.25 30.55 -15.21
CA ALA A 40 -11.17 31.51 -14.11
C ALA A 40 -12.50 31.80 -13.37
N ARG A 41 -13.65 31.37 -13.93
CA ARG A 41 -14.97 31.56 -13.30
C ARG A 41 -15.46 30.33 -12.54
N ALA A 42 -14.81 29.18 -12.69
CA ALA A 42 -15.13 27.98 -11.92
C ALA A 42 -14.89 28.22 -10.43
N ARG A 43 -15.74 27.67 -9.57
CA ARG A 43 -15.57 27.76 -8.10
C ARG A 43 -15.54 26.38 -7.49
N ALA A 44 -14.74 26.20 -6.44
CA ALA A 44 -14.78 25.00 -5.61
C ALA A 44 -15.23 25.28 -4.17
N THR A 45 -15.58 24.21 -3.46
CA THR A 45 -15.81 24.27 -2.00
C THR A 45 -14.50 24.61 -1.28
N GLU A 46 -13.37 24.07 -1.75
CA GLU A 46 -12.01 24.38 -1.29
C GLU A 46 -11.13 24.85 -2.44
N GLU A 47 -10.26 25.83 -2.20
CA GLU A 47 -9.26 26.27 -3.20
C GLU A 47 -7.87 26.36 -2.57
N ILE A 48 -6.87 25.80 -3.26
CA ILE A 48 -5.46 25.81 -2.87
C ILE A 48 -4.68 26.70 -3.85
N ASP A 49 -3.89 27.64 -3.34
CA ASP A 49 -2.96 28.44 -4.15
C ASP A 49 -1.62 27.71 -4.35
N ALA A 50 -1.38 27.26 -5.57
CA ALA A 50 -0.15 26.56 -5.96
C ALA A 50 0.80 27.42 -6.81
N ARG A 51 0.64 28.76 -6.82
CA ARG A 51 1.55 29.65 -7.58
C ARG A 51 2.99 29.50 -7.11
N GLY A 52 3.90 29.29 -8.07
CA GLY A 52 5.31 29.04 -7.80
C GLY A 52 5.59 27.65 -7.20
N LYS A 53 4.60 26.75 -7.22
CA LYS A 53 4.72 25.34 -6.81
C LYS A 53 4.49 24.43 -8.02
N VAL A 54 4.96 23.20 -7.89
CA VAL A 54 4.69 22.13 -8.85
C VAL A 54 3.48 21.34 -8.37
N VAL A 55 2.63 20.95 -9.30
CA VAL A 55 1.52 20.01 -9.07
C VAL A 55 1.85 18.73 -9.84
N THR A 56 1.87 17.59 -9.16
CA THR A 56 2.15 16.27 -9.75
C THR A 56 1.05 15.29 -9.38
N PRO A 57 0.94 14.15 -10.08
CA PRO A 57 0.36 12.96 -9.46
C PRO A 57 1.04 12.66 -8.13
N GLY A 58 0.30 12.11 -7.17
CA GLY A 58 0.90 11.57 -5.96
C GLY A 58 1.89 10.46 -6.30
N PHE A 59 2.93 10.31 -5.48
CA PHE A 59 3.97 9.32 -5.75
C PHE A 59 3.47 7.91 -5.41
N VAL A 60 3.90 6.94 -6.21
CA VAL A 60 3.65 5.51 -5.98
C VAL A 60 4.95 4.89 -5.49
N ASP A 61 4.99 4.52 -4.22
CA ASP A 61 6.11 3.81 -3.63
C ASP A 61 5.95 2.32 -3.88
N VAL A 62 6.69 1.80 -4.85
CA VAL A 62 6.53 0.43 -5.36
C VAL A 62 7.22 -0.62 -4.48
N HIS A 63 7.93 -0.21 -3.43
CA HIS A 63 8.74 -1.13 -2.64
C HIS A 63 8.75 -0.75 -1.16
N THR A 64 7.72 -1.20 -0.45
CA THR A 64 7.55 -0.92 0.99
C THR A 64 7.37 -2.20 1.80
N HIS A 65 7.59 -2.06 3.11
CA HIS A 65 7.39 -3.08 4.13
C HIS A 65 6.41 -2.59 5.21
N TYR A 66 5.29 -2.01 4.75
CA TYR A 66 4.18 -1.60 5.62
C TYR A 66 3.22 -2.74 5.97
N ASP A 67 3.55 -3.99 5.64
CA ASP A 67 2.69 -5.17 5.82
C ASP A 67 2.12 -5.28 7.24
N GLY A 68 2.95 -4.99 8.25
CA GLY A 68 2.47 -4.87 9.62
C GLY A 68 1.75 -3.54 9.83
N GLN A 69 2.46 -2.43 9.58
CA GLN A 69 2.00 -1.09 9.94
C GLN A 69 0.63 -0.72 9.38
N ALA A 70 0.29 -1.20 8.18
CA ALA A 70 -1.01 -0.99 7.58
C ALA A 70 -2.16 -1.49 8.47
N THR A 71 -1.93 -2.44 9.37
CA THR A 71 -2.98 -3.01 10.24
C THR A 71 -3.33 -2.11 11.44
N TRP A 72 -2.40 -1.26 11.91
CA TRP A 72 -2.64 -0.37 13.05
C TRP A 72 -2.59 1.14 12.74
N ASP A 73 -1.92 1.55 11.66
CA ASP A 73 -1.76 2.94 11.24
C ASP A 73 -2.58 3.24 9.97
N ALA A 74 -3.23 4.42 9.95
CA ALA A 74 -4.01 4.91 8.80
C ALA A 74 -3.21 5.91 7.94
N HIS A 75 -2.15 6.50 8.50
CA HIS A 75 -1.45 7.63 7.91
C HIS A 75 -0.26 7.20 7.05
N MET A 76 0.47 6.15 7.47
CA MET A 76 1.73 5.75 6.84
C MET A 76 2.68 6.95 6.68
N ALA A 77 2.79 7.74 7.75
CA ALA A 77 3.43 9.05 7.80
C ALA A 77 4.85 9.11 7.18
N PRO A 78 5.72 8.09 7.29
CA PRO A 78 7.04 8.14 6.67
C PRO A 78 6.98 8.27 5.14
N SER A 79 5.95 7.75 4.48
CA SER A 79 5.73 7.90 3.03
C SER A 79 4.77 9.05 2.70
N SER A 80 3.62 9.14 3.39
CA SER A 80 2.59 10.14 3.04
C SER A 80 3.08 11.58 3.24
N ASN A 81 3.89 11.86 4.27
CA ASN A 81 4.49 13.19 4.47
C ASN A 81 5.46 13.60 3.35
N LEU A 82 5.91 12.65 2.52
CA LEU A 82 6.83 12.88 1.40
C LEU A 82 6.10 12.94 0.04
N GLY A 83 4.76 12.94 0.04
CA GLY A 83 3.95 13.06 -1.17
C GLY A 83 3.57 11.72 -1.80
N THR A 84 3.88 10.60 -1.16
CA THR A 84 3.38 9.28 -1.58
C THR A 84 1.89 9.18 -1.30
N THR A 85 1.12 8.79 -2.30
CA THR A 85 -0.33 8.55 -2.18
C THR A 85 -0.71 7.09 -2.38
N THR A 86 0.24 6.24 -2.78
CA THR A 86 0.03 4.80 -2.93
C THR A 86 1.30 4.05 -2.55
N VAL A 87 1.16 2.99 -1.75
CA VAL A 87 2.27 2.09 -1.39
C VAL A 87 2.00 0.68 -1.89
N VAL A 88 3.07 -0.02 -2.27
CA VAL A 88 3.04 -1.45 -2.61
C VAL A 88 3.84 -2.22 -1.56
N MET A 89 3.20 -3.18 -0.90
CA MET A 89 3.80 -4.05 0.13
C MET A 89 3.78 -5.52 -0.28
N GLY A 90 4.27 -6.43 0.59
CA GLY A 90 4.50 -7.84 0.26
C GLY A 90 5.78 -8.07 -0.56
N ASN A 91 6.72 -7.12 -0.46
CA ASN A 91 7.99 -7.15 -1.16
C ASN A 91 8.97 -8.16 -0.53
N CYS A 92 10.05 -8.47 -1.26
CA CYS A 92 11.12 -9.37 -0.80
C CYS A 92 10.67 -10.78 -0.39
N GLY A 93 9.42 -11.14 -0.70
CA GLY A 93 8.81 -12.39 -0.26
C GLY A 93 8.47 -12.42 1.23
N VAL A 94 8.45 -11.29 1.93
CA VAL A 94 8.10 -11.19 3.36
C VAL A 94 6.76 -10.47 3.54
N GLY A 95 6.07 -10.79 4.62
CA GLY A 95 4.76 -10.27 4.97
C GLY A 95 4.07 -11.17 5.99
N PHE A 96 2.79 -10.96 6.25
CA PHE A 96 2.08 -11.62 7.36
C PHE A 96 0.87 -12.46 6.94
N ALA A 97 0.71 -12.74 5.64
CA ALA A 97 -0.38 -13.57 5.14
C ALA A 97 0.04 -14.43 3.93
N PRO A 98 -0.46 -15.67 3.81
CA PRO A 98 -1.27 -16.39 4.81
C PRO A 98 -0.45 -16.77 6.04
N CYS A 99 -1.11 -16.94 7.20
CA CYS A 99 -0.44 -17.32 8.44
C CYS A 99 -1.39 -18.09 9.36
N ARG A 100 -0.94 -19.22 9.92
CA ARG A 100 -1.68 -19.90 10.98
C ARG A 100 -1.34 -19.30 12.34
N ASP A 101 -2.22 -19.51 13.31
CA ASP A 101 -1.97 -19.20 14.71
C ASP A 101 -0.62 -19.72 15.24
N SER A 102 -0.20 -20.91 14.79
CA SER A 102 1.07 -21.53 15.19
C SER A 102 2.31 -20.88 14.56
N ASP A 103 2.14 -20.10 13.50
CA ASP A 103 3.23 -19.61 12.64
C ASP A 103 3.48 -18.09 12.84
N HIS A 104 2.73 -17.42 13.73
CA HIS A 104 2.84 -15.97 13.96
C HIS A 104 4.27 -15.52 14.34
N GLU A 105 4.89 -16.20 15.30
CA GLU A 105 6.25 -15.88 15.77
C GLU A 105 7.27 -16.05 14.64
N THR A 106 7.16 -17.13 13.87
CA THR A 106 7.99 -17.39 12.69
C THR A 106 7.93 -16.25 11.66
N LEU A 107 6.74 -15.69 11.39
CA LEU A 107 6.62 -14.59 10.43
C LEU A 107 7.11 -13.25 11.00
N ILE A 108 6.99 -13.02 12.31
CA ILE A 108 7.59 -11.86 12.98
C ILE A 108 9.10 -11.92 12.87
N GLU A 109 9.72 -13.07 13.22
CA GLU A 109 11.16 -13.27 13.11
C GLU A 109 11.66 -13.14 11.66
N LEU A 110 10.88 -13.61 10.69
CA LEU A 110 11.19 -13.45 9.27
C LEU A 110 11.23 -11.97 8.87
N MET A 111 10.25 -11.17 9.28
CA MET A 111 10.23 -9.73 8.96
C MET A 111 11.35 -8.98 9.69
N GLU A 112 11.55 -9.25 10.98
CA GLU A 112 12.61 -8.63 11.78
C GLU A 112 14.00 -8.92 11.21
N GLY A 113 14.24 -10.16 10.75
CA GLY A 113 15.52 -10.56 10.18
C GLY A 113 15.83 -9.99 8.80
N VAL A 114 14.83 -9.53 8.06
CA VAL A 114 15.00 -8.99 6.69
C VAL A 114 14.95 -7.46 6.68
N GLU A 115 13.99 -6.87 7.38
CA GLU A 115 13.69 -5.44 7.31
C GLU A 115 14.07 -4.66 8.58
N GLU A 116 14.66 -5.33 9.57
CA GLU A 116 15.09 -4.74 10.85
C GLU A 116 13.97 -4.02 11.62
N ILE A 117 12.70 -4.38 11.33
CA ILE A 117 11.54 -3.88 12.08
C ILE A 117 11.52 -4.58 13.44
N PRO A 118 11.50 -3.84 14.57
CA PRO A 118 11.53 -4.46 15.89
C PRO A 118 10.39 -5.46 16.07
N GLY A 119 10.71 -6.72 16.42
CA GLY A 119 9.70 -7.77 16.60
C GLY A 119 8.65 -7.42 17.67
N THR A 120 9.04 -6.60 18.66
CA THR A 120 8.12 -6.08 19.69
C THR A 120 7.01 -5.19 19.12
N ALA A 121 7.32 -4.34 18.14
CA ALA A 121 6.33 -3.50 17.49
C ALA A 121 5.35 -4.34 16.65
N LEU A 122 5.86 -5.37 15.98
CA LEU A 122 5.05 -6.31 15.20
C LEU A 122 4.14 -7.15 16.09
N ALA A 123 4.67 -7.68 17.20
CA ALA A 123 3.92 -8.50 18.15
C ALA A 123 2.77 -7.74 18.83
N GLU A 124 2.95 -6.43 19.10
CA GLU A 124 1.90 -5.58 19.67
C GLU A 124 0.89 -5.11 18.60
N GLY A 125 1.38 -4.76 17.42
CA GLY A 125 0.59 -4.12 16.38
C GLY A 125 -0.26 -5.07 15.54
N LEU A 126 0.19 -6.31 15.31
CA LEU A 126 -0.50 -7.28 14.45
C LEU A 126 -1.71 -7.90 15.19
N PRO A 127 -2.95 -7.70 14.70
CA PRO A 127 -4.14 -8.24 15.34
C PRO A 127 -4.41 -9.72 15.01
N TRP A 128 -3.78 -10.26 13.96
CA TRP A 128 -3.92 -11.65 13.51
C TRP A 128 -5.36 -12.12 13.32
N ASN A 129 -6.23 -11.24 12.83
CA ASN A 129 -7.64 -11.54 12.56
C ASN A 129 -7.87 -12.11 11.14
N TRP A 130 -6.86 -12.79 10.59
CA TRP A 130 -6.86 -13.44 9.28
C TRP A 130 -6.03 -14.73 9.35
N GLU A 131 -6.34 -15.69 8.48
CA GLU A 131 -5.46 -16.83 8.22
C GLU A 131 -5.01 -16.86 6.75
N SER A 132 -5.89 -16.44 5.84
CA SER A 132 -5.66 -16.39 4.40
C SER A 132 -5.26 -14.99 3.89
N PHE A 133 -4.71 -14.92 2.68
CA PHE A 133 -4.37 -13.64 2.06
C PHE A 133 -5.60 -12.76 1.75
N PRO A 134 -6.74 -13.28 1.25
CA PRO A 134 -7.95 -12.47 1.11
C PRO A 134 -8.46 -11.89 2.43
N GLU A 135 -8.45 -12.66 3.52
CA GLU A 135 -8.85 -12.16 4.85
C GLU A 135 -7.92 -11.06 5.35
N TYR A 136 -6.62 -11.13 5.02
CA TYR A 136 -5.68 -10.05 5.31
C TYR A 136 -6.00 -8.78 4.52
N LEU A 137 -6.38 -8.90 3.24
CA LEU A 137 -6.85 -7.76 2.45
C LEU A 137 -8.13 -7.16 3.05
N ASP A 138 -9.09 -7.99 3.48
CA ASP A 138 -10.31 -7.53 4.15
C ASP A 138 -9.98 -6.80 5.47
N ALA A 139 -9.02 -7.31 6.25
CA ALA A 139 -8.57 -6.67 7.48
C ALA A 139 -7.93 -5.30 7.24
N ILE A 140 -7.21 -5.14 6.11
CA ILE A 140 -6.63 -3.86 5.69
C ILE A 140 -7.73 -2.91 5.17
N ASP A 141 -8.68 -3.39 4.38
CA ASP A 141 -9.74 -2.58 3.78
C ASP A 141 -10.78 -2.08 4.80
N ALA A 142 -10.90 -2.75 5.94
CA ALA A 142 -11.81 -2.36 7.03
C ALA A 142 -11.50 -0.99 7.67
N ARG A 143 -10.37 -0.36 7.33
CA ARG A 143 -9.90 0.91 7.89
C ARG A 143 -9.86 2.00 6.81
N ALA A 144 -10.35 3.19 7.13
CA ALA A 144 -10.13 4.39 6.32
C ALA A 144 -8.65 4.82 6.35
N ARG A 145 -8.09 5.19 5.20
CA ARG A 145 -6.66 5.49 5.02
C ARG A 145 -6.46 6.83 4.33
N ASP A 146 -5.32 7.45 4.62
CA ASP A 146 -4.89 8.68 3.93
C ASP A 146 -4.25 8.38 2.56
N ILE A 147 -3.71 7.18 2.37
CA ILE A 147 -3.07 6.74 1.13
C ILE A 147 -3.55 5.33 0.74
N ASP A 148 -3.50 5.05 -0.57
CA ASP A 148 -3.88 3.75 -1.12
C ASP A 148 -2.83 2.68 -0.80
N VAL A 149 -3.28 1.44 -0.69
CA VAL A 149 -2.43 0.27 -0.43
C VAL A 149 -2.67 -0.77 -1.52
N ALA A 150 -1.58 -1.27 -2.10
CA ALA A 150 -1.56 -2.47 -2.92
C ALA A 150 -0.65 -3.51 -2.27
N ALA A 151 -1.01 -4.79 -2.37
CA ALA A 151 -0.26 -5.88 -1.76
C ALA A 151 0.09 -6.96 -2.78
N LEU A 152 1.34 -7.41 -2.73
CA LEU A 152 1.80 -8.64 -3.37
C LEU A 152 1.59 -9.80 -2.39
N VAL A 153 1.39 -11.01 -2.92
CA VAL A 153 1.38 -12.23 -2.08
C VAL A 153 2.83 -12.63 -1.77
N PRO A 154 3.28 -12.55 -0.52
CA PRO A 154 4.68 -12.83 -0.18
C PRO A 154 4.97 -14.33 -0.17
N HIS A 155 6.07 -14.73 -0.79
CA HIS A 155 6.45 -16.15 -0.91
C HIS A 155 6.77 -16.81 0.43
N GLY A 156 7.39 -16.10 1.38
CA GLY A 156 7.77 -16.61 2.70
C GLY A 156 6.58 -17.18 3.48
N PRO A 157 5.55 -16.37 3.75
CA PRO A 157 4.31 -16.84 4.40
C PRO A 157 3.65 -17.99 3.65
N VAL A 158 3.56 -17.93 2.31
CA VAL A 158 3.02 -19.04 1.50
C VAL A 158 3.81 -20.33 1.69
N ARG A 159 5.15 -20.24 1.74
CA ARG A 159 6.04 -21.39 1.91
C ARG A 159 5.93 -21.97 3.32
N VAL A 160 5.93 -21.14 4.36
CA VAL A 160 5.73 -21.57 5.76
C VAL A 160 4.35 -22.20 5.92
N PHE A 161 3.32 -21.59 5.34
CA PHE A 161 1.96 -22.12 5.41
C PHE A 161 1.85 -23.52 4.78
N VAL A 162 2.56 -23.80 3.68
CA VAL A 162 2.51 -25.13 3.05
C VAL A 162 3.46 -26.14 3.69
N MET A 163 4.69 -25.72 4.00
CA MET A 163 5.78 -26.63 4.36
C MET A 163 6.08 -26.68 5.87
N GLY A 164 5.55 -25.74 6.66
CA GLY A 164 5.87 -25.55 8.08
C GLY A 164 7.38 -25.39 8.31
N GLU A 165 7.90 -26.11 9.30
CA GLU A 165 9.33 -26.16 9.64
C GLU A 165 10.25 -26.47 8.45
N ARG A 166 9.81 -27.30 7.49
CA ARG A 166 10.60 -27.59 6.28
C ARG A 166 10.82 -26.32 5.44
N GLY A 167 9.82 -25.42 5.44
CA GLY A 167 9.90 -24.12 4.81
C GLY A 167 10.93 -23.21 5.48
N VAL A 168 10.90 -23.15 6.82
CA VAL A 168 11.84 -22.39 7.65
C VAL A 168 13.27 -22.90 7.49
N ALA A 169 13.45 -24.22 7.49
CA ALA A 169 14.73 -24.90 7.29
C ALA A 169 15.27 -24.81 5.84
N ARG A 170 14.56 -24.11 4.95
CA ARG A 170 14.94 -23.89 3.54
C ARG A 170 15.08 -25.20 2.74
N GLU A 171 14.35 -26.24 3.11
CA GLU A 171 14.29 -27.47 2.33
C GLU A 171 13.70 -27.22 0.94
N SER A 172 14.04 -28.08 -0.02
CA SER A 172 13.41 -28.07 -1.33
C SER A 172 11.93 -28.42 -1.24
N ALA A 173 11.09 -27.63 -1.92
CA ALA A 173 9.66 -27.92 -2.05
C ALA A 173 9.47 -29.13 -2.97
N THR A 174 8.59 -30.06 -2.59
CA THR A 174 8.16 -31.15 -3.47
C THR A 174 7.16 -30.64 -4.52
N PRO A 175 6.86 -31.42 -5.57
CA PRO A 175 5.80 -31.08 -6.51
C PRO A 175 4.44 -30.83 -5.84
N GLU A 176 4.13 -31.55 -4.76
CA GLU A 176 2.91 -31.38 -3.97
C GLU A 176 2.90 -30.06 -3.20
N ASP A 177 4.04 -29.70 -2.58
CA ASP A 177 4.23 -28.41 -1.91
C ASP A 177 3.99 -27.26 -2.91
N ILE A 178 4.60 -27.34 -4.10
CA ILE A 178 4.45 -26.34 -5.17
C ILE A 178 2.98 -26.24 -5.62
N ALA A 179 2.31 -27.37 -5.83
CA ALA A 179 0.90 -27.38 -6.22
C ALA A 179 -0.01 -26.76 -5.13
N ALA A 180 0.33 -26.93 -3.85
CA ALA A 180 -0.37 -26.30 -2.74
C ALA A 180 -0.14 -24.78 -2.70
N MET A 181 1.12 -24.33 -2.84
CA MET A 181 1.44 -22.89 -2.90
C MET A 181 0.73 -22.20 -4.08
N GLN A 182 0.66 -22.85 -5.24
CA GLN A 182 -0.08 -22.33 -6.40
C GLN A 182 -1.59 -22.19 -6.14
N ARG A 183 -2.20 -23.06 -5.33
CA ARG A 183 -3.62 -22.93 -4.98
C ARG A 183 -3.87 -21.70 -4.12
N ILE A 184 -2.97 -21.41 -3.17
CA ILE A 184 -3.03 -20.21 -2.34
C ILE A 184 -2.94 -18.96 -3.21
N ILE A 185 -1.94 -18.89 -4.09
CA ILE A 185 -1.73 -17.72 -4.96
C ILE A 185 -2.91 -17.48 -5.91
N LYS A 186 -3.58 -18.54 -6.39
CA LYS A 186 -4.77 -18.41 -7.27
C LYS A 186 -6.03 -17.98 -6.54
N ALA A 187 -6.08 -18.17 -5.22
CA ALA A 187 -7.21 -17.79 -4.39
C ALA A 187 -7.06 -16.39 -3.78
N ALA A 188 -5.87 -15.79 -3.93
CA ALA A 188 -5.53 -14.44 -3.50
C ALA A 188 -6.07 -13.36 -4.46
#